data_AF-A0A2J0MJC2-F1
#
_entry.id   AF-A0A2J0MJC2-F1
#
_cell.length_a   1.000
_cell.length_b   1.000
_cell.length_c   1.000
_cell.angle_alpha   90.00
_cell.angle_beta   90.00
_cell.angle_gamma   90.00
#
_symmetry.space_group_name_H-M   'P 1'
#
loop_
_entity.id
_entity.type
_entity.pdbx_description
1 polymer ?
#
loop_
_entity_poly.entity_id
_entity_poly.type
_entity_poly.pdbx_seq_one_letter_code
_entity_poly.pdbx_strand_id
1 'polypeptide(L)'
;MKDFLSRFVRSLENTKITLPFFVMAFFALIITRLIIENTLGLFQERTFFFFFFEFTHTFLFFLCSFLLLIFLVRSAGAINFQKTVNVLLFGFLIILTPPFIDNAIFHNSHFWSFYAFDGFFGLLHRFVTLFGDNPDMGITYGVRVEVVIVTLALGLYTYIKSGCLKKALIVSFLAYTLLFILGTFPAWLTLGILSFQKSFLAINANDVAGLFLTPENIFARSLTDFRSVLNVKMSIVYGILALMLTGFLLWREYPKYFIALWKNARLTQLIYHAGLLFIGMALAYLFTDAPLRFDFFHIIGAIALLVAVESAWIASVIANDCFDKNIDSVTNTDRPLIENAIPENLYKTFGVLFFITSLLFSGIMSFSAMLLLLGYQAIAWLYSAPPLRLKRFPVIATVLAAFAGILVLIAGFLTVSPDDNLSNLPLPLLFYLFTAYALCLPIKDFKDIVGDKKDKVYTIPVLLGAKKAQLFIGSLTFLLYAFSPIILNARVLFVPALFFGSLAFWAIQKGTDAEDSFFAYRKLPGITIPILIAYGLVIVLLLF
;
A
#
# COMPACT_ATOMS: atom_id res chain seq x y z
N MET A 1 22.77 10.10 39.59
CA MET A 1 21.66 9.57 38.76
C MET A 1 21.44 10.35 37.46
N LYS A 2 21.28 11.69 37.48
CA LYS A 2 21.08 12.52 36.28
C LYS A 2 22.18 12.37 35.21
N ASP A 3 23.45 12.36 35.62
CA ASP A 3 24.59 12.23 34.68
C ASP A 3 24.71 10.83 34.06
N PHE A 4 24.26 9.80 34.77
CA PHE A 4 24.19 8.44 34.24
C PHE A 4 23.11 8.35 33.16
N LEU A 5 21.89 8.79 33.47
CA LEU A 5 20.77 8.78 32.52
C LEU A 5 21.05 9.65 31.28
N SER A 6 21.69 10.81 31.47
CA SER A 6 22.11 11.68 30.36
C SER A 6 23.13 10.98 29.45
N ARG A 7 24.13 10.29 30.02
CA ARG A 7 25.12 9.52 29.25
C ARG A 7 24.46 8.36 28.50
N PHE A 8 23.54 7.64 29.14
CA PHE A 8 22.80 6.54 28.53
C PHE A 8 21.96 7.02 27.33
N VAL A 9 21.17 8.09 27.50
CA VAL A 9 20.37 8.69 26.43
C VAL A 9 21.25 9.14 25.25
N ARG A 10 22.40 9.75 25.53
CA ARG A 10 23.37 10.15 24.49
C ARG A 10 23.92 8.94 23.72
N SER A 11 24.17 7.82 24.41
CA SER A 11 24.63 6.58 23.78
C SER A 11 23.59 6.07 22.77
N LEU A 12 22.32 5.97 23.19
CA LEU A 12 21.22 5.55 22.32
C LEU A 12 21.07 6.48 21.12
N GLU A 13 20.96 7.79 21.36
CA GLU A 13 20.77 8.81 20.32
C GLU A 13 21.85 8.74 19.22
N ASN A 14 23.10 8.49 19.59
CA ASN A 14 24.23 8.52 18.66
C ASN A 14 24.48 7.20 17.92
N THR A 15 23.62 6.20 18.11
CA THR A 15 23.71 4.93 17.37
C THR A 15 23.50 5.16 15.88
N LYS A 16 24.40 4.64 15.05
CA LYS A 16 24.27 4.73 13.59
C LYS A 16 23.40 3.58 13.09
N ILE A 17 22.14 3.88 12.77
CA ILE A 17 21.22 2.92 12.16
C ILE A 17 20.92 3.32 10.72
N THR A 18 20.74 2.32 9.87
CA THR A 18 20.26 2.49 8.49
C THR A 18 18.78 2.11 8.40
N LEU A 19 18.09 2.50 7.32
CA LEU A 19 16.70 2.10 7.11
C LEU A 19 16.53 0.57 7.06
N PRO A 20 17.37 -0.21 6.34
CA PRO A 20 17.29 -1.67 6.40
C PRO A 20 17.47 -2.24 7.81
N PHE A 21 18.41 -1.69 8.59
CA PHE A 21 18.60 -2.11 9.97
C PHE A 21 17.36 -1.86 10.82
N PHE A 22 16.77 -0.66 10.71
CA PHE A 22 15.52 -0.34 11.40
C PHE A 22 14.40 -1.32 11.05
N VAL A 23 14.18 -1.59 9.76
CA VAL A 23 13.13 -2.50 9.30
C VAL A 23 13.32 -3.89 9.89
N MET A 24 14.55 -4.44 9.85
CA MET A 24 14.84 -5.75 10.41
C MET A 24 14.68 -5.79 11.94
N ALA A 25 15.14 -4.76 12.65
CA ALA A 25 15.03 -4.68 14.10
C ALA A 25 13.56 -4.56 14.54
N PHE A 26 12.77 -3.72 13.85
CA PHE A 26 11.36 -3.54 14.13
C PHE A 26 10.58 -4.83 13.84
N PHE A 27 10.84 -5.48 12.71
CA PHE A 27 10.21 -6.77 12.37
C PHE A 27 10.57 -7.87 13.37
N ALA A 28 11.85 -7.97 13.76
CA ALA A 28 12.30 -8.91 14.79
C ALA A 28 11.59 -8.66 16.13
N LEU A 29 11.38 -7.40 16.51
CA LEU A 29 10.65 -7.05 17.73
C LEU A 29 9.20 -7.56 17.69
N ILE A 30 8.47 -7.34 16.58
CA ILE A 30 7.09 -7.80 16.44
C ILE A 30 7.00 -9.33 16.43
N ILE A 31 7.90 -10.01 15.70
CA ILE A 31 7.99 -11.47 15.73
C ILE A 31 8.25 -11.97 17.15
N THR A 32 9.19 -11.34 17.88
CA THR A 32 9.48 -11.73 19.26
C THR A 32 8.25 -11.58 20.16
N ARG A 33 7.49 -10.49 20.03
CA ARG A 33 6.23 -10.29 20.75
C ARG A 33 5.24 -11.43 20.50
N LEU A 34 5.01 -11.77 19.23
CA LEU A 34 4.06 -12.82 18.86
C LEU A 34 4.52 -14.22 19.29
N ILE A 35 5.82 -14.51 19.22
CA ILE A 35 6.37 -15.78 19.73
C ILE A 35 6.14 -15.89 21.23
N ILE A 36 6.37 -14.81 22.01
CA ILE A 36 6.13 -14.81 23.46
C ILE A 36 4.66 -15.12 23.75
N GLU A 37 3.73 -14.44 23.09
CA GLU A 37 2.28 -14.65 23.29
C GLU A 37 1.86 -16.09 22.95
N ASN A 38 2.32 -16.62 21.81
CA ASN A 38 2.01 -17.98 21.41
C ASN A 38 2.66 -19.02 22.32
N THR A 39 3.86 -18.75 22.84
CA THR A 39 4.55 -19.64 23.80
C THR A 39 3.80 -19.69 25.13
N LEU A 40 3.38 -18.54 25.66
CA LEU A 40 2.57 -18.48 26.88
C LEU A 40 1.19 -19.12 26.69
N GLY A 41 0.65 -19.06 25.46
CA GLY A 41 -0.56 -19.78 25.05
C GLY A 41 -0.35 -21.26 24.69
N LEU A 42 0.83 -21.84 24.95
CA LEU A 42 1.19 -23.24 24.67
C LEU A 42 1.04 -23.67 23.19
N PHE A 43 1.25 -22.75 22.24
CA PHE A 43 1.18 -22.98 20.79
C PHE A 43 -0.06 -23.79 20.36
N GLN A 44 -1.24 -23.20 20.56
CA GLN A 44 -2.47 -23.78 20.02
C GLN A 44 -2.40 -23.91 18.49
N GLU A 45 -2.98 -24.99 17.96
CA GLU A 45 -3.09 -25.18 16.51
C GLU A 45 -3.97 -24.10 15.90
N ARG A 46 -3.44 -23.39 14.90
CA ARG A 46 -4.11 -22.30 14.19
C ARG A 46 -3.81 -22.37 12.70
N THR A 47 -4.71 -21.85 11.89
CA THR A 47 -4.52 -21.79 10.44
C THR A 47 -3.48 -20.73 10.07
N PHE A 48 -2.81 -20.88 8.92
CA PHE A 48 -1.94 -19.84 8.37
C PHE A 48 -2.66 -18.49 8.25
N PHE A 49 -3.94 -18.51 7.87
CA PHE A 49 -4.80 -17.33 7.77
C PHE A 49 -4.87 -16.57 9.10
N PHE A 50 -5.12 -17.27 10.20
CA PHE A 50 -5.17 -16.67 11.53
C PHE A 50 -3.84 -15.97 11.86
N PHE A 51 -2.71 -16.66 11.65
CA PHE A 51 -1.39 -16.08 11.90
C PHE A 51 -1.09 -14.87 11.02
N PHE A 52 -1.45 -14.91 9.73
CA PHE A 52 -1.23 -13.78 8.82
C PHE A 52 -1.94 -12.51 9.31
N PHE A 53 -3.21 -12.62 9.71
CA PHE A 53 -3.98 -11.46 10.18
C PHE A 53 -3.60 -11.00 11.57
N GLU A 54 -3.33 -11.92 12.50
CA GLU A 54 -2.82 -11.58 13.82
C GLU A 54 -1.48 -10.83 13.70
N PHE A 55 -0.57 -11.36 12.87
CA PHE A 55 0.72 -10.72 12.60
C PHE A 55 0.54 -9.34 11.96
N THR A 56 -0.27 -9.27 10.90
CA THR A 56 -0.44 -8.04 10.13
C THR A 56 -1.07 -6.93 10.96
N HIS A 57 -2.12 -7.25 11.71
CA HIS A 57 -2.77 -6.31 12.62
C HIS A 57 -1.79 -5.81 13.68
N THR A 58 -1.09 -6.73 14.35
CA THR A 58 -0.11 -6.41 15.41
C THR A 58 1.02 -5.54 14.86
N PHE A 59 1.59 -5.92 13.71
CA PHE A 59 2.64 -5.17 13.04
C PHE A 59 2.19 -3.75 12.69
N LEU A 60 1.02 -3.60 12.06
CA LEU A 60 0.50 -2.30 11.64
C LEU A 60 0.10 -1.41 12.81
N PHE A 61 -0.47 -1.99 13.88
CA PHE A 61 -0.77 -1.26 15.12
C PHE A 61 0.49 -0.65 15.73
N PHE A 62 1.53 -1.47 15.95
CA PHE A 62 2.77 -0.99 16.53
C PHE A 62 3.52 -0.06 15.58
N LEU A 63 3.44 -0.27 14.26
CA LEU A 63 4.03 0.65 13.29
C LEU A 63 3.33 2.02 13.35
N CYS A 64 2.00 2.08 13.40
CA CYS A 64 1.28 3.34 13.56
C CYS A 64 1.64 4.03 14.88
N SER A 65 1.68 3.27 15.99
CA SER A 65 2.12 3.78 17.29
C SER A 65 3.53 4.38 17.20
N PHE A 66 4.46 3.67 16.57
CA PHE A 66 5.83 4.12 16.37
C PHE A 66 5.88 5.43 15.57
N LEU A 67 5.20 5.49 14.44
CA LEU A 67 5.18 6.66 13.54
C LEU A 67 4.54 7.88 14.21
N LEU A 68 3.50 7.71 15.01
CA LEU A 68 2.86 8.79 15.77
C LEU A 68 3.76 9.29 16.91
N LEU A 69 4.43 8.38 17.62
CA LEU A 69 5.34 8.71 18.71
C LEU A 69 6.58 9.47 18.25
N ILE A 70 6.96 9.37 16.96
CA ILE A 70 8.05 10.19 16.38
C ILE A 70 7.79 11.68 16.64
N PHE A 71 6.57 12.17 16.43
CA PHE A 71 6.25 13.59 16.61
C PHE A 71 6.43 14.02 18.08
N LEU A 72 6.01 13.18 19.02
CA LEU A 72 6.16 13.46 20.45
C LEU A 72 7.63 13.44 20.88
N VAL A 73 8.43 12.47 20.45
CA VAL A 73 9.86 12.42 20.79
C VAL A 73 10.66 13.56 20.14
N ARG A 74 10.30 13.97 18.92
CA ARG A 74 10.86 15.20 18.30
C ARG A 74 10.55 16.42 19.16
N SER A 75 9.31 16.56 19.63
CA SER A 75 8.90 17.67 20.50
C SER A 75 9.58 17.62 21.88
N ALA A 76 9.85 16.43 22.43
CA ALA A 76 10.48 16.21 23.72
C ALA A 76 11.91 16.79 23.78
N GLY A 77 12.67 16.65 22.69
CA GLY A 77 14.02 17.22 22.60
C GLY A 77 14.99 16.45 21.69
N ALA A 78 14.52 15.47 20.92
CA ALA A 78 15.35 14.78 19.93
C ALA A 78 15.64 15.71 18.74
N ILE A 79 16.92 16.03 18.53
CA ILE A 79 17.37 17.08 17.61
C ILE A 79 17.13 16.71 16.13
N ASN A 80 17.23 15.43 15.77
CA ASN A 80 17.02 14.97 14.40
C ASN A 80 16.17 13.68 14.35
N PHE A 81 15.73 13.32 13.14
CA PHE A 81 14.92 12.14 12.88
C PHE A 81 15.60 10.85 13.36
N GLN A 82 16.87 10.64 13.02
CA GLN A 82 17.62 9.44 13.39
C GLN A 82 17.69 9.22 14.92
N LYS A 83 17.98 10.27 15.69
CA LYS A 83 18.00 10.22 17.16
C LYS A 83 16.64 9.83 17.73
N THR A 84 15.57 10.31 17.11
CA THR A 84 14.19 9.98 17.50
C THR A 84 13.91 8.50 17.27
N VAL A 85 14.24 7.99 16.09
CA VAL A 85 14.06 6.57 15.74
C VAL A 85 14.87 5.68 16.68
N ASN A 86 16.12 6.04 17.03
CA ASN A 86 16.94 5.27 17.96
C ASN A 86 16.31 5.16 19.35
N VAL A 87 15.86 6.28 19.91
CA VAL A 87 15.24 6.32 21.25
C VAL A 87 13.95 5.52 21.25
N LEU A 88 13.12 5.68 20.20
CA LEU A 88 11.87 4.93 20.08
C LEU A 88 12.09 3.45 19.88
N LEU A 89 13.00 3.04 18.99
CA LEU A 89 13.27 1.62 18.72
C LEU A 89 13.72 0.89 19.98
N PHE A 90 14.57 1.54 20.79
CA PHE A 90 14.94 1.01 22.11
C PHE A 90 13.74 0.99 23.07
N GLY A 91 12.98 2.08 23.15
CA GLY A 91 11.81 2.18 24.02
C GLY A 91 10.73 1.13 23.72
N PHE A 92 10.57 0.76 22.45
CA PHE A 92 9.62 -0.25 21.99
C PHE A 92 9.95 -1.68 22.48
N LEU A 93 11.11 -1.93 23.10
CA LEU A 93 11.33 -3.19 23.85
C LEU A 93 10.26 -3.40 24.95
N ILE A 94 9.64 -2.32 25.44
CA ILE A 94 8.56 -2.40 26.42
C ILE A 94 7.36 -3.20 25.90
N ILE A 95 7.13 -3.25 24.59
CA ILE A 95 6.02 -4.03 24.04
C ILE A 95 6.21 -5.51 24.31
N LEU A 96 7.38 -5.99 24.73
CA LEU A 96 7.56 -7.41 25.07
C LEU A 96 7.04 -7.75 26.48
N THR A 97 6.75 -6.76 27.33
CA THR A 97 6.42 -6.98 28.74
C THR A 97 4.96 -7.37 29.03
N PRO A 98 3.93 -6.83 28.34
CA PRO A 98 2.54 -7.12 28.68
C PRO A 98 2.17 -8.60 28.78
N PRO A 99 2.58 -9.50 27.84
CA PRO A 99 2.19 -10.91 27.90
C PRO A 99 2.69 -11.59 29.18
N PHE A 100 3.89 -11.24 29.65
CA PHE A 100 4.43 -11.77 30.90
C PHE A 100 3.66 -11.26 32.12
N ILE A 101 3.34 -9.96 32.15
CA ILE A 101 2.57 -9.36 33.25
C ILE A 101 1.18 -9.99 33.31
N ASP A 102 0.51 -10.09 32.17
CA ASP A 102 -0.82 -10.65 32.08
C ASP A 102 -0.84 -12.13 32.46
N ASN A 103 0.09 -12.93 31.94
CA ASN A 103 0.19 -14.35 32.32
C ASN A 103 0.47 -14.54 33.82
N ALA A 104 1.29 -13.67 34.42
CA ALA A 104 1.59 -13.68 35.85
C ALA A 104 0.41 -13.23 36.72
N ILE A 105 -0.53 -12.45 36.21
CA ILE A 105 -1.73 -12.00 36.96
C ILE A 105 -2.87 -12.99 36.79
N PHE A 106 -3.12 -13.43 35.55
CA PHE A 106 -4.29 -14.22 35.18
C PHE A 106 -4.14 -15.73 35.40
N HIS A 107 -2.94 -16.25 35.69
CA HIS A 107 -2.70 -17.64 36.14
C HIS A 107 -3.51 -18.73 35.39
N ASN A 108 -3.55 -18.66 34.06
CA ASN A 108 -4.29 -19.53 33.12
C ASN A 108 -5.76 -19.19 32.82
N SER A 109 -6.33 -18.07 33.32
CA SER A 109 -7.63 -17.61 32.82
C SER A 109 -7.50 -17.06 31.40
N HIS A 110 -8.49 -17.35 30.54
CA HIS A 110 -8.52 -16.78 29.19
C HIS A 110 -8.71 -15.26 29.24
N PHE A 111 -7.70 -14.52 28.82
CA PHE A 111 -7.79 -13.08 28.56
C PHE A 111 -7.50 -12.82 27.08
N TRP A 112 -8.06 -11.74 26.54
CA TRP A 112 -7.76 -11.27 25.20
C TRP A 112 -7.47 -9.77 25.26
N SER A 113 -6.21 -9.41 25.03
CA SER A 113 -5.76 -8.03 24.92
C SER A 113 -6.07 -7.51 23.52
N PHE A 114 -7.03 -6.59 23.40
CA PHE A 114 -7.31 -5.93 22.13
C PHE A 114 -7.54 -4.41 22.35
N TYR A 115 -8.79 -3.96 22.40
CA TYR A 115 -9.21 -2.57 22.46
C TYR A 115 -10.30 -2.41 23.52
N ALA A 116 -10.37 -1.23 24.12
CA ALA A 116 -11.52 -0.87 24.96
C ALA A 116 -12.62 -0.27 24.08
N PHE A 117 -13.83 -0.80 24.21
CA PHE A 117 -15.02 -0.37 23.49
C PHE A 117 -15.93 0.44 24.41
N ASP A 118 -16.34 1.62 23.95
CA ASP A 118 -17.30 2.46 24.68
C ASP A 118 -17.91 3.55 23.78
N GLY A 119 -18.94 4.23 24.29
CA GLY A 119 -19.46 5.48 23.73
C GLY A 119 -18.66 6.70 24.19
N PHE A 120 -18.96 7.89 23.67
CA PHE A 120 -18.17 9.10 23.94
C PHE A 120 -17.97 9.42 25.43
N PHE A 121 -19.04 9.42 26.24
CA PHE A 121 -18.92 9.68 27.69
C PHE A 121 -18.17 8.56 28.43
N GLY A 122 -18.36 7.31 28.02
CA GLY A 122 -17.61 6.19 28.57
C GLY A 122 -16.12 6.27 28.25
N LEU A 123 -15.75 6.74 27.05
CA LEU A 123 -14.36 7.04 26.70
C LEU A 123 -13.76 8.13 27.59
N LEU A 124 -14.50 9.20 27.90
CA LEU A 124 -14.04 10.23 28.84
C LEU A 124 -13.81 9.66 30.25
N HIS A 125 -14.73 8.82 30.74
CA HIS A 125 -14.56 8.13 32.01
C HIS A 125 -13.33 7.22 31.99
N ARG A 126 -13.16 6.41 30.94
CA ARG A 126 -12.00 5.51 30.77
C ARG A 126 -10.69 6.27 30.66
N PHE A 127 -10.69 7.48 30.10
CA PHE A 127 -9.51 8.33 30.02
C PHE A 127 -9.03 8.79 31.41
N VAL A 128 -9.94 9.07 32.35
CA VAL A 128 -9.53 9.48 33.71
C VAL A 128 -9.28 8.29 34.64
N THR A 129 -9.78 7.10 34.29
CA THR A 129 -9.67 5.86 35.10
C THR A 129 -8.65 4.86 34.55
N LEU A 130 -7.74 5.27 33.66
CA LEU A 130 -6.74 4.39 33.05
C LEU A 130 -7.39 3.12 32.46
N PHE A 131 -8.33 3.32 31.55
CA PHE A 131 -9.12 2.31 30.84
C PHE A 131 -10.26 1.63 31.63
N GLY A 132 -10.58 2.09 32.85
CA GLY A 132 -11.77 1.65 33.62
C GLY A 132 -11.54 0.38 34.44
N ASP A 133 -12.59 -0.20 35.01
CA ASP A 133 -12.41 -1.09 36.19
C ASP A 133 -12.30 -2.60 35.89
N ASN A 134 -12.70 -3.06 34.70
CA ASN A 134 -12.65 -4.48 34.30
C ASN A 134 -11.57 -4.74 33.23
N PRO A 135 -10.39 -5.26 33.60
CA PRO A 135 -9.27 -5.52 32.68
C PRO A 135 -9.28 -6.93 32.07
N ASP A 136 -10.24 -7.78 32.43
CA ASP A 136 -10.33 -9.17 31.97
C ASP A 136 -10.72 -9.27 30.48
N MET A 137 -11.36 -8.22 29.94
CA MET A 137 -11.74 -8.10 28.54
C MET A 137 -11.39 -6.69 28.02
N GLY A 138 -10.63 -6.60 26.91
CA GLY A 138 -10.22 -5.33 26.30
C GLY A 138 -8.78 -4.98 26.61
N ILE A 139 -8.54 -3.92 27.39
CA ILE A 139 -7.19 -3.45 27.75
C ILE A 139 -6.76 -4.05 29.09
N THR A 140 -5.81 -4.98 29.02
CA THR A 140 -5.33 -5.80 30.15
C THR A 140 -4.42 -5.01 31.12
N TYR A 141 -4.12 -5.61 32.27
CA TYR A 141 -3.19 -5.03 33.25
C TYR A 141 -1.79 -4.78 32.68
N GLY A 142 -1.26 -5.73 31.92
CA GLY A 142 0.03 -5.62 31.26
C GLY A 142 0.11 -4.42 30.33
N VAL A 143 -0.93 -4.19 29.52
CA VAL A 143 -1.00 -3.03 28.62
C VAL A 143 -1.14 -1.72 29.40
N ARG A 144 -1.92 -1.69 30.50
CA ARG A 144 -2.03 -0.48 31.35
C ARG A 144 -0.70 -0.11 31.99
N VAL A 145 0.03 -1.10 32.50
CA VAL A 145 1.37 -0.92 33.06
C VAL A 145 2.33 -0.41 31.99
N GLU A 146 2.30 -0.98 30.78
CA GLU A 146 3.06 -0.48 29.64
C GLU A 146 2.77 1.00 29.35
N VAL A 147 1.49 1.39 29.25
CA VAL A 147 1.08 2.77 28.97
C VAL A 147 1.62 3.74 30.04
N VAL A 148 1.56 3.37 31.32
CA VAL A 148 2.11 4.18 32.42
C VAL A 148 3.63 4.30 32.31
N ILE A 149 4.33 3.19 32.08
CA ILE A 149 5.80 3.18 31.96
C ILE A 149 6.25 4.06 30.78
N VAL A 150 5.61 3.92 29.61
CA VAL A 150 5.95 4.73 28.42
C VAL A 150 5.69 6.21 28.68
N THR A 151 4.57 6.54 29.32
CA THR A 151 4.20 7.92 29.67
C THR A 151 5.24 8.57 30.59
N LEU A 152 5.67 7.85 31.62
CA LEU A 152 6.69 8.32 32.57
C LEU A 152 8.08 8.39 31.91
N ALA A 153 8.43 7.40 31.08
CA ALA A 153 9.72 7.35 30.38
C ALA A 153 9.87 8.53 29.41
N LEU A 154 8.82 8.89 28.66
CA LEU A 154 8.84 10.04 27.75
C LEU A 154 8.89 11.37 28.51
N GLY A 155 8.21 11.47 29.66
CA GLY A 155 8.34 12.63 30.56
C GLY A 155 9.76 12.78 31.08
N LEU A 156 10.35 11.69 31.57
CA LEU A 156 11.73 11.67 32.08
C LEU A 156 12.73 12.02 30.97
N TYR A 157 12.59 11.44 29.78
CA TYR A 157 13.40 11.78 28.61
C TYR A 157 13.31 13.29 28.30
N THR A 158 12.09 13.84 28.26
CA THR A 158 11.85 15.27 28.03
C THR A 158 12.51 16.14 29.09
N TYR A 159 12.41 15.77 30.37
CA TYR A 159 13.04 16.51 31.46
C TYR A 159 14.56 16.47 31.38
N ILE A 160 15.16 15.31 31.06
CA ILE A 160 16.61 15.18 30.86
C ILE A 160 17.10 16.06 29.71
N LYS A 161 16.34 16.15 28.61
CA LYS A 161 16.74 16.90 27.41
C LYS A 161 16.51 18.41 27.54
N SER A 162 15.41 18.82 28.17
CA SER A 162 14.99 20.23 28.20
C SER A 162 15.25 20.94 29.53
N GLY A 163 15.43 20.19 30.62
CA GLY A 163 15.48 20.75 31.98
C GLY A 163 14.15 21.34 32.47
N CYS A 164 13.08 21.27 31.68
CA CYS A 164 11.81 21.94 31.96
C CYS A 164 10.74 20.93 32.40
N LEU A 165 10.31 21.01 33.67
CA LEU A 165 9.28 20.14 34.22
C LEU A 165 7.92 20.35 33.52
N LYS A 166 7.54 21.60 33.23
CA LYS A 166 6.28 21.90 32.51
C LYS A 166 6.23 21.20 31.15
N LYS A 167 7.33 21.25 30.40
CA LYS A 167 7.44 20.58 29.10
C LYS A 167 7.33 19.06 29.25
N ALA A 168 7.99 18.49 30.26
CA ALA A 168 7.92 17.05 30.55
C ALA A 168 6.49 16.59 30.87
N LEU A 169 5.76 17.33 31.70
CA LEU A 169 4.36 17.02 32.03
C LEU A 169 3.44 17.10 30.81
N ILE A 170 3.62 18.10 29.94
CA ILE A 170 2.87 18.21 28.68
C ILE A 170 3.14 17.01 27.77
N VAL A 171 4.41 16.63 27.58
CA VAL A 171 4.76 15.48 26.74
C VAL A 171 4.22 14.18 27.32
N SER A 172 4.27 13.98 28.64
CA SER A 172 3.66 12.82 29.29
C SER A 172 2.14 12.78 29.08
N PHE A 173 1.44 13.91 29.27
CA PHE A 173 0.00 13.97 29.03
C PHE A 173 -0.36 13.64 27.57
N LEU A 174 0.39 14.18 26.60
CA LEU A 174 0.18 13.90 25.18
C LEU A 174 0.51 12.45 24.83
N ALA A 175 1.55 11.86 25.44
CA ALA A 175 1.90 10.45 25.26
C ALA A 175 0.79 9.53 25.79
N TYR A 176 0.30 9.80 27.01
CA TYR A 176 -0.84 9.09 27.57
C TYR A 176 -2.07 9.19 26.66
N THR A 177 -2.38 10.41 26.20
CA THR A 177 -3.52 10.66 25.32
C THR A 177 -3.42 9.91 24.01
N LEU A 178 -2.23 9.91 23.38
CA LEU A 178 -1.99 9.17 22.15
C LEU A 178 -2.18 7.67 22.35
N LEU A 179 -1.58 7.09 23.39
CA LEU A 179 -1.70 5.67 23.69
C LEU A 179 -3.13 5.28 24.07
N PHE A 180 -3.86 6.14 24.77
CA PHE A 180 -5.28 5.95 25.06
C PHE A 180 -6.13 5.91 23.79
N ILE A 181 -5.93 6.87 22.88
CA ILE A 181 -6.63 6.90 21.58
C ILE A 181 -6.33 5.63 20.80
N LEU A 182 -5.08 5.16 20.78
CA LEU A 182 -4.71 3.91 20.12
C LEU A 182 -5.39 2.70 20.77
N GLY A 183 -5.41 2.61 22.11
CA GLY A 183 -6.09 1.54 22.85
C GLY A 183 -7.63 1.57 22.78
N THR A 184 -8.20 2.67 22.30
CA THR A 184 -9.66 2.85 22.11
C THR A 184 -10.03 3.15 20.65
N PHE A 185 -9.11 2.90 19.71
CA PHE A 185 -9.22 3.38 18.34
C PHE A 185 -10.47 2.89 17.59
N PRO A 186 -10.92 1.62 17.73
CA PRO A 186 -12.18 1.18 17.15
C PRO A 186 -13.38 2.03 17.59
N ALA A 187 -13.43 2.46 18.86
CA ALA A 187 -14.52 3.28 19.36
C ALA A 187 -14.53 4.67 18.69
N TRP A 188 -13.37 5.32 18.54
CA TRP A 188 -13.26 6.59 17.81
C TRP A 188 -13.65 6.45 16.34
N LEU A 189 -13.29 5.33 15.70
CA LEU A 189 -13.67 5.07 14.32
C LEU A 189 -15.18 4.84 14.20
N THR A 190 -15.78 4.05 15.08
CA THR A 190 -17.24 3.85 15.12
C THR A 190 -17.99 5.15 15.36
N LEU A 191 -17.50 6.02 16.26
CA LEU A 191 -18.07 7.34 16.48
C LEU A 191 -18.04 8.17 15.19
N GLY A 192 -16.92 8.18 14.47
CA GLY A 192 -16.80 8.86 13.18
C GLY A 192 -17.75 8.31 12.11
N ILE A 193 -17.74 6.99 11.89
CA ILE A 193 -18.53 6.32 10.84
C ILE A 193 -20.03 6.45 11.10
N LEU A 194 -20.49 6.17 12.33
CA LEU A 194 -21.91 6.10 12.63
C LEU A 194 -22.52 7.45 13.02
N SER A 195 -21.71 8.49 13.25
CA SER A 195 -22.23 9.86 13.51
C SER A 195 -23.10 10.41 12.37
N PHE A 196 -22.92 9.90 11.16
CA PHE A 196 -23.75 10.24 10.00
C PHE A 196 -25.10 9.50 9.97
N GLN A 197 -25.27 8.46 10.78
CA GLN A 197 -26.43 7.57 10.77
C GLN A 197 -27.26 7.67 12.05
N LYS A 198 -26.63 8.01 13.17
CA LYS A 198 -27.27 8.17 14.49
C LYS A 198 -26.60 9.28 15.29
N SER A 199 -27.31 9.76 16.31
CA SER A 199 -26.78 10.77 17.22
C SER A 199 -25.44 10.33 17.83
N PHE A 200 -24.44 11.20 17.76
CA PHE A 200 -23.07 10.95 18.25
C PHE A 200 -23.03 10.46 19.71
N LEU A 201 -23.93 10.97 20.56
CA LEU A 201 -24.01 10.60 21.98
C LEU A 201 -24.79 9.30 22.24
N ALA A 202 -25.55 8.80 21.25
CA ALA A 202 -26.27 7.54 21.37
C ALA A 202 -25.39 6.32 21.02
N ILE A 203 -24.22 6.57 20.41
CA ILE A 203 -23.25 5.53 20.05
C ILE A 203 -22.64 4.95 21.33
N ASN A 204 -22.68 3.64 21.47
CA ASN A 204 -22.26 2.91 22.67
C ASN A 204 -21.38 1.68 22.33
N ALA A 205 -20.93 0.96 23.36
CA ALA A 205 -20.02 -0.18 23.21
C ALA A 205 -20.56 -1.30 22.28
N ASN A 206 -21.88 -1.55 22.28
CA ASN A 206 -22.47 -2.59 21.42
C ASN A 206 -22.36 -2.24 19.94
N ASP A 207 -22.34 -0.95 19.61
CA ASP A 207 -22.16 -0.50 18.24
C ASP A 207 -20.73 -0.70 17.75
N VAL A 208 -19.77 -0.48 18.64
CA VAL A 208 -18.35 -0.75 18.35
C VAL A 208 -18.15 -2.25 18.12
N ALA A 209 -18.70 -3.08 19.01
CA ALA A 209 -18.70 -4.53 18.86
C ALA A 209 -19.41 -4.97 17.57
N GLY A 210 -20.59 -4.39 17.28
CA GLY A 210 -21.35 -4.65 16.07
C GLY A 210 -20.53 -4.36 14.80
N LEU A 211 -19.79 -3.26 14.79
CA LEU A 211 -19.00 -2.87 13.62
C LEU A 211 -17.72 -3.71 13.45
N PHE A 212 -17.08 -4.14 14.54
CA PHE A 212 -15.74 -4.74 14.49
C PHE A 212 -15.67 -6.23 14.81
N LEU A 213 -16.72 -6.83 15.36
CA LEU A 213 -16.74 -8.25 15.76
C LEU A 213 -17.80 -9.07 15.02
N THR A 214 -18.80 -8.44 14.40
CA THR A 214 -19.85 -9.16 13.67
C THR A 214 -19.30 -9.79 12.40
N PRO A 215 -19.53 -11.10 12.17
CA PRO A 215 -19.20 -11.79 10.92
C PRO A 215 -19.74 -11.05 9.70
N GLU A 216 -18.88 -10.86 8.71
CA GLU A 216 -19.22 -10.09 7.51
C GLU A 216 -18.33 -10.53 6.34
N ASN A 217 -18.83 -10.35 5.11
CA ASN A 217 -18.03 -10.49 3.91
C ASN A 217 -17.46 -9.11 3.51
N ILE A 218 -16.15 -9.03 3.35
CA ILE A 218 -15.49 -7.87 2.73
C ILE A 218 -15.06 -8.32 1.33
N PHE A 219 -15.77 -7.85 0.32
CA PHE A 219 -15.73 -8.42 -1.04
C PHE A 219 -15.96 -9.95 -1.02
N ALA A 220 -15.15 -10.73 -1.75
CA ALA A 220 -15.26 -12.19 -1.78
C ALA A 220 -14.84 -12.88 -0.45
N ARG A 221 -14.17 -12.17 0.46
CA ARG A 221 -13.62 -12.76 1.67
C ARG A 221 -14.70 -12.91 2.75
N SER A 222 -14.98 -14.15 3.14
CA SER A 222 -15.87 -14.43 4.28
C SER A 222 -15.11 -14.43 5.61
N LEU A 223 -15.56 -13.58 6.54
CA LEU A 223 -15.00 -13.48 7.89
C LEU A 223 -16.02 -14.00 8.90
N THR A 224 -15.74 -15.15 9.50
CA THR A 224 -16.68 -15.87 10.39
C THR A 224 -16.32 -15.75 11.87
N ASP A 225 -15.04 -15.68 12.20
CA ASP A 225 -14.54 -15.56 13.57
C ASP A 225 -14.34 -14.08 13.97
N PHE A 226 -14.78 -13.70 15.17
CA PHE A 226 -14.76 -12.30 15.63
C PHE A 226 -13.34 -11.71 15.72
N ARG A 227 -12.32 -12.51 16.06
CA ARG A 227 -10.93 -12.03 16.09
C ARG A 227 -10.42 -11.73 14.69
N SER A 228 -10.72 -12.63 13.76
CA SER A 228 -10.38 -12.47 12.34
C SER A 228 -11.08 -11.25 11.75
N VAL A 229 -12.36 -11.01 12.08
CA VAL A 229 -13.09 -9.81 11.65
C VAL A 229 -12.40 -8.54 12.16
N LEU A 230 -12.09 -8.48 13.46
CA LEU A 230 -11.38 -7.34 14.05
C LEU A 230 -10.03 -7.11 13.38
N ASN A 231 -9.20 -8.16 13.27
CA ASN A 231 -7.85 -8.05 12.74
C ASN A 231 -7.83 -7.60 11.29
N VAL A 232 -8.73 -8.11 10.45
CA VAL A 232 -8.83 -7.69 9.04
C VAL A 232 -9.26 -6.22 8.95
N LYS A 233 -10.36 -5.84 9.63
CA LYS A 233 -10.89 -4.47 9.62
C LYS A 233 -9.84 -3.47 10.13
N MET A 234 -9.15 -3.81 11.22
CA MET A 234 -8.11 -2.96 11.77
C MET A 234 -6.83 -2.95 10.93
N SER A 235 -6.46 -4.06 10.27
CA SER A 235 -5.34 -4.10 9.33
C SER A 235 -5.57 -3.18 8.13
N ILE A 236 -6.78 -3.15 7.59
CA ILE A 236 -7.15 -2.23 6.50
C ILE A 236 -6.96 -0.78 6.95
N VAL A 237 -7.49 -0.42 8.12
CA VAL A 237 -7.45 0.95 8.64
C VAL A 237 -6.01 1.36 9.01
N TYR A 238 -5.29 0.55 9.78
CA TYR A 238 -3.91 0.85 10.16
C TYR A 238 -2.95 0.78 8.99
N GLY A 239 -3.22 -0.06 7.98
CA GLY A 239 -2.43 -0.10 6.75
C GLY A 239 -2.44 1.27 6.08
N ILE A 240 -3.64 1.82 5.84
CA ILE A 240 -3.80 3.14 5.22
C ILE A 240 -3.21 4.24 6.10
N LEU A 241 -3.46 4.21 7.42
CA LEU A 241 -2.88 5.18 8.35
C LEU A 241 -1.35 5.13 8.35
N ALA A 242 -0.74 3.95 8.40
CA ALA A 242 0.71 3.77 8.36
C ALA A 242 1.31 4.30 7.05
N LEU A 243 0.66 4.07 5.91
CA LEU A 243 1.07 4.61 4.62
C LEU A 243 1.04 6.14 4.63
N MET A 244 -0.06 6.74 5.09
CA MET A 244 -0.21 8.20 5.18
C MET A 244 0.85 8.82 6.09
N LEU A 245 1.06 8.25 7.28
CA LEU A 245 2.07 8.71 8.23
C LEU A 245 3.49 8.57 7.68
N THR A 246 3.80 7.45 7.02
CA THR A 246 5.12 7.21 6.41
C THR A 246 5.37 8.19 5.26
N GLY A 247 4.38 8.38 4.38
CA GLY A 247 4.47 9.35 3.29
C GLY A 247 4.64 10.78 3.79
N PHE A 248 3.89 11.17 4.82
CA PHE A 248 4.01 12.49 5.45
C PHE A 248 5.39 12.69 6.11
N LEU A 249 5.90 11.69 6.83
CA LEU A 249 7.24 11.75 7.42
C LEU A 249 8.34 11.83 6.37
N LEU A 250 8.22 11.07 5.27
CA LEU A 250 9.15 11.12 4.16
C LEU A 250 9.13 12.51 3.49
N TRP A 251 7.95 13.06 3.24
CA TRP A 251 7.79 14.42 2.69
C TRP A 251 8.39 15.48 3.61
N ARG A 252 8.14 15.40 4.92
CA ARG A 252 8.58 16.39 5.91
C ARG A 252 10.08 16.33 6.17
N GLU A 253 10.64 15.14 6.40
CA GLU A 253 12.03 14.99 6.84
C GLU A 253 12.99 14.80 5.65
N TYR A 254 12.50 14.29 4.52
CA TYR A 254 13.28 14.04 3.30
C TYR A 254 12.55 14.48 2.02
N PRO A 255 12.18 15.77 1.87
CA PRO A 255 11.36 16.25 0.76
C PRO A 255 11.98 15.96 -0.62
N LYS A 256 13.31 15.99 -0.73
CA LYS A 256 14.02 15.67 -1.99
C LYS A 256 13.78 14.21 -2.40
N TYR A 257 13.82 13.27 -1.46
CA TYR A 257 13.55 11.85 -1.74
C TYR A 257 12.09 11.63 -2.10
N PHE A 258 11.17 12.28 -1.38
CA PHE A 258 9.74 12.23 -1.69
C PHE A 258 9.45 12.72 -3.11
N ILE A 259 9.96 13.90 -3.49
CA ILE A 259 9.75 14.48 -4.82
C ILE A 259 10.37 13.59 -5.91
N ALA A 260 11.57 13.05 -5.67
CA ALA A 260 12.23 12.15 -6.62
C ALA A 260 11.43 10.86 -6.85
N LEU A 261 10.89 10.24 -5.79
CA LEU A 261 10.01 9.08 -5.90
C LEU A 261 8.70 9.42 -6.60
N TRP A 262 8.07 10.53 -6.24
CA TRP A 262 6.80 10.97 -6.84
C TRP A 262 6.92 11.23 -8.35
N LYS A 263 7.94 11.98 -8.76
CA LYS A 263 8.21 12.24 -10.19
C LYS A 263 8.49 10.95 -10.94
N ASN A 264 9.20 10.01 -10.31
CA ASN A 264 9.54 8.74 -10.93
C ASN A 264 8.47 7.65 -10.79
N ALA A 265 7.33 7.92 -10.15
CA ALA A 265 6.20 6.97 -10.09
C ALA A 265 5.49 6.80 -11.44
N ARG A 266 5.71 7.73 -12.38
CA ARG A 266 5.18 7.71 -13.77
C ARG A 266 3.64 7.71 -13.80
N LEU A 267 3.05 8.89 -13.58
CA LEU A 267 1.60 9.09 -13.38
C LEU A 267 0.70 8.38 -14.42
N THR A 268 1.08 8.41 -15.70
CA THR A 268 0.30 7.75 -16.76
C THR A 268 0.18 6.24 -16.53
N GLN A 269 1.26 5.61 -16.04
CA GLN A 269 1.26 4.19 -15.72
C GLN A 269 0.53 3.91 -14.41
N LEU A 270 0.53 4.83 -13.44
CA LEU A 270 -0.34 4.70 -12.26
C LEU A 270 -1.81 4.65 -12.69
N ILE A 271 -2.25 5.61 -13.51
CA ILE A 271 -3.63 5.66 -14.04
C ILE A 271 -3.97 4.37 -14.80
N TYR A 272 -3.04 3.85 -15.58
CA TYR A 272 -3.22 2.58 -16.31
C TYR A 272 -3.45 1.39 -15.37
N HIS A 273 -2.59 1.19 -14.35
CA HIS A 273 -2.72 0.05 -13.44
C HIS A 273 -3.95 0.17 -12.53
N ALA A 274 -4.26 1.39 -12.06
CA ALA A 274 -5.52 1.68 -11.39
C ALA A 274 -6.73 1.29 -12.26
N GLY A 275 -6.72 1.70 -13.53
CA GLY A 275 -7.75 1.35 -14.50
C GLY A 275 -7.91 -0.16 -14.67
N LEU A 276 -6.82 -0.92 -14.79
CA LEU A 276 -6.85 -2.37 -14.88
C LEU A 276 -7.51 -3.02 -13.66
N LEU A 277 -7.13 -2.59 -12.45
CA LEU A 277 -7.69 -3.08 -11.20
C LEU A 277 -9.22 -2.86 -11.19
N PHE A 278 -9.66 -1.63 -11.44
CA PHE A 278 -11.08 -1.28 -11.38
C PHE A 278 -11.89 -1.90 -12.53
N ILE A 279 -11.32 -2.09 -13.73
CA ILE A 279 -11.94 -2.87 -14.78
C ILE A 279 -12.14 -4.32 -14.32
N GLY A 280 -11.15 -4.93 -13.66
CA GLY A 280 -11.27 -6.26 -13.07
C GLY A 280 -12.42 -6.35 -12.07
N MET A 281 -12.49 -5.41 -11.13
CA MET A 281 -13.57 -5.32 -10.15
C MET A 281 -14.94 -5.11 -10.81
N ALA A 282 -15.02 -4.26 -11.83
CA ALA A 282 -16.25 -4.02 -12.58
C ALA A 282 -16.71 -5.26 -13.36
N LEU A 283 -15.78 -6.01 -13.97
CA LEU A 283 -16.09 -7.27 -14.64
C LEU A 283 -16.64 -8.32 -13.66
N ALA A 284 -16.11 -8.39 -12.44
CA ALA A 284 -16.68 -9.27 -11.42
C ALA A 284 -18.12 -8.85 -11.10
N TYR A 285 -18.39 -7.56 -10.91
CA TYR A 285 -19.75 -7.08 -10.70
C TYR A 285 -20.70 -7.37 -11.86
N LEU A 286 -20.23 -7.26 -13.11
CA LEU A 286 -21.06 -7.45 -14.30
C LEU A 286 -21.35 -8.91 -14.63
N PHE A 287 -20.43 -9.82 -14.32
CA PHE A 287 -20.50 -11.22 -14.74
C PHE A 287 -20.69 -12.21 -13.57
N THR A 288 -20.79 -11.73 -12.33
CA THR A 288 -21.04 -12.57 -11.14
C THR A 288 -22.13 -11.95 -10.26
N ASP A 289 -22.62 -12.69 -9.26
CA ASP A 289 -23.58 -12.19 -8.27
C ASP A 289 -22.92 -11.34 -7.16
N ALA A 290 -21.81 -10.67 -7.44
CA ALA A 290 -21.08 -9.86 -6.46
C ALA A 290 -21.94 -8.68 -5.98
N PRO A 291 -22.16 -8.51 -4.66
CA PRO A 291 -22.91 -7.38 -4.15
C PRO A 291 -22.10 -6.09 -4.26
N LEU A 292 -22.72 -5.04 -4.79
CA LEU A 292 -22.14 -3.70 -4.79
C LEU A 292 -22.37 -3.04 -3.42
N ARG A 293 -21.30 -2.85 -2.65
CA ARG A 293 -21.33 -2.23 -1.32
C ARG A 293 -20.38 -1.03 -1.25
N PHE A 294 -20.87 0.05 -0.65
CA PHE A 294 -20.13 1.31 -0.49
C PHE A 294 -20.02 1.73 0.98
N ASP A 295 -20.01 0.78 1.90
CA ASP A 295 -19.66 1.08 3.29
C ASP A 295 -18.17 1.37 3.44
N PHE A 296 -17.80 1.87 4.62
CA PHE A 296 -16.46 2.30 4.94
C PHE A 296 -15.38 1.23 4.67
N PHE A 297 -15.63 -0.04 5.02
CA PHE A 297 -14.61 -1.08 4.87
C PHE A 297 -14.43 -1.52 3.43
N HIS A 298 -15.49 -1.53 2.62
CA HIS A 298 -15.39 -1.80 1.19
C HIS A 298 -14.64 -0.67 0.45
N ILE A 299 -14.92 0.60 0.79
CA ILE A 299 -14.22 1.74 0.19
C ILE A 299 -12.73 1.73 0.55
N ILE A 300 -12.40 1.62 1.84
CA ILE A 300 -11.00 1.61 2.28
C ILE A 300 -10.30 0.33 1.79
N GLY A 301 -11.01 -0.80 1.68
CA GLY A 301 -10.49 -2.03 1.08
C GLY A 301 -10.14 -1.88 -0.40
N ALA A 302 -10.96 -1.19 -1.19
CA ALA A 302 -10.65 -0.86 -2.59
C ALA A 302 -9.42 0.06 -2.69
N ILE A 303 -9.32 1.05 -1.80
CA ILE A 303 -8.13 1.93 -1.71
C ILE A 303 -6.89 1.10 -1.33
N ALA A 304 -7.01 0.14 -0.42
CA ALA A 304 -5.91 -0.74 -0.04
C ALA A 304 -5.42 -1.59 -1.23
N LEU A 305 -6.32 -2.15 -2.04
CA LEU A 305 -5.96 -2.82 -3.29
C LEU A 305 -5.27 -1.90 -4.29
N LEU A 306 -5.78 -0.67 -4.44
CA LEU A 306 -5.14 0.33 -5.31
C LEU A 306 -3.70 0.61 -4.84
N VAL A 307 -3.51 0.85 -3.55
CA VAL A 307 -2.17 1.01 -2.96
C VAL A 307 -1.30 -0.22 -3.23
N ALA A 308 -1.85 -1.43 -3.15
CA ALA A 308 -1.12 -2.66 -3.41
C ALA A 308 -0.60 -2.71 -4.84
N VAL A 309 -1.46 -2.38 -5.81
CA VAL A 309 -1.15 -2.35 -7.25
C VAL A 309 -0.12 -1.26 -7.57
N GLU A 310 -0.32 -0.05 -7.06
CA GLU A 310 0.62 1.05 -7.33
C GLU A 310 1.98 0.82 -6.67
N SER A 311 2.00 0.23 -5.47
CA SER A 311 3.24 -0.21 -4.84
C SER A 311 3.93 -1.30 -5.67
N ALA A 312 3.17 -2.18 -6.32
CA ALA A 312 3.72 -3.20 -7.20
C ALA A 312 4.46 -2.55 -8.38
N TRP A 313 3.79 -1.59 -9.02
CA TRP A 313 4.34 -0.81 -10.11
C TRP A 313 5.60 -0.04 -9.70
N ILE A 314 5.55 0.72 -8.59
CA ILE A 314 6.71 1.51 -8.14
C ILE A 314 7.91 0.61 -7.81
N ALA A 315 7.69 -0.54 -7.17
CA ALA A 315 8.76 -1.51 -6.94
C ALA A 315 9.39 -2.00 -8.26
N SER A 316 8.57 -2.30 -9.26
CA SER A 316 9.05 -2.70 -10.59
C SER A 316 9.80 -1.59 -11.32
N VAL A 317 9.40 -0.33 -11.15
CA VAL A 317 10.10 0.85 -11.70
C VAL A 317 11.46 1.01 -11.06
N ILE A 318 11.55 0.92 -9.73
CA ILE A 318 12.82 1.03 -9.00
C ILE A 318 13.78 -0.08 -9.43
N ALA A 319 13.30 -1.32 -9.55
CA ALA A 319 14.10 -2.43 -10.05
C ALA A 319 14.56 -2.19 -11.50
N ASN A 320 13.66 -1.71 -12.35
CA ASN A 320 13.94 -1.38 -13.75
C ASN A 320 15.05 -0.32 -13.88
N ASP A 321 14.95 0.81 -13.17
CA ASP A 321 15.95 1.88 -13.19
C ASP A 321 17.33 1.38 -12.71
N CYS A 322 17.37 0.47 -11.74
CA CYS A 322 18.62 -0.10 -11.25
C CYS A 322 19.38 -0.85 -12.36
N PHE A 323 18.67 -1.49 -13.28
CA PHE A 323 19.25 -2.22 -14.41
C PHE A 323 19.39 -1.37 -15.69
N ASP A 324 18.65 -0.26 -15.81
CA ASP A 324 18.59 0.58 -17.01
C ASP A 324 19.45 1.85 -16.96
N LYS A 325 20.35 2.00 -15.96
CA LYS A 325 21.21 3.18 -15.81
C LYS A 325 21.90 3.65 -17.10
N ASN A 326 22.39 2.73 -17.93
CA ASN A 326 23.04 3.07 -19.20
C ASN A 326 22.06 3.68 -20.23
N ILE A 327 20.85 3.15 -20.31
CA ILE A 327 19.77 3.66 -21.16
C ILE A 327 19.35 5.03 -20.65
N ASP A 328 19.11 5.12 -19.35
CA ASP A 328 18.58 6.31 -18.70
C ASP A 328 19.57 7.48 -18.71
N SER A 329 20.88 7.21 -18.66
CA SER A 329 21.91 8.24 -18.82
C SER A 329 21.86 8.95 -20.17
N VAL A 330 21.18 8.36 -21.16
CA VAL A 330 21.01 8.93 -22.51
C VAL A 330 19.63 9.57 -22.67
N THR A 331 18.55 8.89 -22.25
CA THR A 331 17.17 9.31 -22.59
C THR A 331 16.36 9.86 -21.42
N ASN A 332 16.71 9.53 -20.18
CA ASN A 332 15.95 9.90 -18.99
C ASN A 332 16.88 10.40 -17.88
N THR A 333 17.61 11.47 -18.19
CA THR A 333 18.64 12.04 -17.30
C THR A 333 18.09 12.58 -15.99
N ASP A 334 16.78 12.83 -15.92
CA ASP A 334 16.04 13.30 -14.75
C ASP A 334 15.71 12.21 -13.72
N ARG A 335 16.06 10.94 -13.99
CA ARG A 335 15.74 9.83 -13.08
C ARG A 335 16.57 9.87 -11.79
N PRO A 336 16.02 9.38 -10.65
CA PRO A 336 16.66 9.49 -9.34
C PRO A 336 18.09 8.95 -9.25
N LEU A 337 18.38 7.84 -9.94
CA LEU A 337 19.70 7.21 -9.96
C LEU A 337 20.72 7.95 -10.85
N ILE A 338 20.26 8.69 -11.87
CA ILE A 338 21.13 9.42 -12.78
C ILE A 338 21.51 10.78 -12.18
N GLU A 339 20.54 11.49 -11.61
CA GLU A 339 20.77 12.75 -10.89
C GLU A 339 21.45 12.55 -9.52
N ASN A 340 21.59 11.30 -9.06
CA ASN A 340 22.01 10.96 -7.70
C ASN A 340 21.12 11.61 -6.62
N ALA A 341 19.82 11.80 -6.92
CA ALA A 341 18.86 12.41 -6.01
C ALA A 341 18.59 11.54 -4.77
N ILE A 342 18.72 10.21 -4.91
CA ILE A 342 18.62 9.22 -3.84
C ILE A 342 19.84 8.29 -3.92
N PRO A 343 20.56 8.04 -2.80
CA PRO A 343 21.63 7.05 -2.78
C PRO A 343 21.13 5.67 -3.22
N GLU A 344 21.88 4.98 -4.09
CA GLU A 344 21.42 3.75 -4.74
C GLU A 344 20.95 2.65 -3.75
N ASN A 345 21.69 2.43 -2.65
CA ASN A 345 21.30 1.43 -1.65
C ASN A 345 19.97 1.79 -0.97
N LEU A 346 19.73 3.08 -0.73
CA LEU A 346 18.46 3.56 -0.18
C LEU A 346 17.34 3.44 -1.22
N TYR A 347 17.63 3.73 -2.49
CA TYR A 347 16.67 3.56 -3.59
C TYR A 347 16.22 2.11 -3.74
N LYS A 348 17.15 1.15 -3.71
CA LYS A 348 16.85 -0.29 -3.66
C LYS A 348 16.03 -0.67 -2.44
N THR A 349 16.32 -0.08 -1.28
CA THR A 349 15.54 -0.30 -0.06
C THR A 349 14.09 0.17 -0.24
N PHE A 350 13.85 1.32 -0.87
CA PHE A 350 12.48 1.75 -1.21
C PHE A 350 11.79 0.74 -2.14
N GLY A 351 12.49 0.20 -3.14
CA GLY A 351 11.94 -0.85 -4.02
C GLY A 351 11.46 -2.08 -3.24
N VAL A 352 12.25 -2.55 -2.28
CA VAL A 352 11.87 -3.67 -1.40
C VAL A 352 10.67 -3.30 -0.51
N LEU A 353 10.63 -2.07 0.03
CA LEU A 353 9.51 -1.63 0.87
C LEU A 353 8.20 -1.51 0.08
N PHE A 354 8.23 -1.01 -1.16
CA PHE A 354 7.07 -0.99 -2.04
C PHE A 354 6.64 -2.42 -2.44
N PHE A 355 7.59 -3.32 -2.68
CA PHE A 355 7.31 -4.74 -2.92
C PHE A 355 6.58 -5.39 -1.74
N ILE A 356 7.09 -5.21 -0.51
CA ILE A 356 6.45 -5.74 0.70
C ILE A 356 5.08 -5.11 0.92
N THR A 357 4.95 -3.79 0.72
CA THR A 357 3.67 -3.07 0.84
C THR A 357 2.64 -3.62 -0.14
N SER A 358 3.05 -3.90 -1.38
CA SER A 358 2.20 -4.50 -2.40
C SER A 358 1.62 -5.85 -1.94
N LEU A 359 2.48 -6.75 -1.45
CA LEU A 359 2.04 -8.07 -1.00
C LEU A 359 1.22 -8.01 0.29
N LEU A 360 1.59 -7.15 1.24
CA LEU A 360 0.86 -7.00 2.50
C LEU A 360 -0.57 -6.51 2.24
N PHE A 361 -0.73 -5.43 1.47
CA PHE A 361 -2.05 -4.83 1.22
C PHE A 361 -2.94 -5.73 0.36
N SER A 362 -2.38 -6.38 -0.66
CA SER A 362 -3.15 -7.37 -1.42
C SER A 362 -3.53 -8.57 -0.56
N GLY A 363 -2.63 -9.10 0.27
CA GLY A 363 -2.89 -10.24 1.16
C GLY A 363 -3.97 -9.98 2.20
N ILE A 364 -4.05 -8.74 2.72
CA ILE A 364 -5.14 -8.30 3.61
C ILE A 364 -6.50 -8.48 2.91
N MET A 365 -6.58 -8.13 1.62
CA MET A 365 -7.83 -8.11 0.87
C MET A 365 -8.15 -9.44 0.20
N SER A 366 -7.23 -10.02 -0.56
CA SER A 366 -7.34 -11.34 -1.23
C SER A 366 -5.98 -12.04 -1.33
N PHE A 367 -5.92 -13.29 -0.86
CA PHE A 367 -4.70 -14.10 -1.03
C PHE A 367 -4.41 -14.39 -2.50
N SER A 368 -5.45 -14.61 -3.31
CA SER A 368 -5.36 -14.75 -4.77
C SER A 368 -4.74 -13.50 -5.41
N ALA A 369 -5.19 -12.30 -5.01
CA ALA A 369 -4.58 -11.04 -5.47
C ALA A 369 -3.11 -10.93 -5.07
N MET A 370 -2.74 -11.35 -3.85
CA MET A 370 -1.34 -11.36 -3.40
C MET A 370 -0.45 -12.26 -4.26
N LEU A 371 -0.92 -13.47 -4.59
CA LEU A 371 -0.18 -14.38 -5.48
C LEU A 371 -0.04 -13.81 -6.90
N LEU A 372 -1.09 -13.17 -7.42
CA LEU A 372 -1.05 -12.52 -8.74
C LEU A 372 -0.08 -11.33 -8.76
N LEU A 373 -0.05 -10.51 -7.72
CA LEU A 373 0.93 -9.42 -7.61
C LEU A 373 2.35 -9.94 -7.36
N LEU A 374 2.54 -11.07 -6.68
CA LEU A 374 3.83 -11.74 -6.61
C LEU A 374 4.27 -12.23 -8.01
N GLY A 375 3.35 -12.79 -8.78
CA GLY A 375 3.58 -13.18 -10.18
C GLY A 375 3.94 -11.98 -11.07
N TYR A 376 3.23 -10.85 -10.91
CA TYR A 376 3.54 -9.58 -11.56
C TYR A 376 4.99 -9.17 -11.29
N GLN A 377 5.44 -9.24 -10.03
CA GLN A 377 6.80 -8.87 -9.64
C GLN A 377 7.85 -9.83 -10.20
N ALA A 378 7.55 -11.13 -10.22
CA ALA A 378 8.41 -12.12 -10.86
C ALA A 378 8.58 -11.80 -12.35
N ILE A 379 7.50 -11.50 -13.07
CA ILE A 379 7.56 -11.10 -14.48
C ILE A 379 8.37 -9.81 -14.66
N ALA A 380 8.15 -8.79 -13.84
CA ALA A 380 8.90 -7.55 -13.89
C ALA A 380 10.41 -7.75 -13.66
N TRP A 381 10.77 -8.68 -12.78
CA TRP A 381 12.16 -9.08 -12.55
C TRP A 381 12.76 -9.80 -13.76
N LEU A 382 12.09 -10.83 -14.29
CA LEU A 382 12.54 -11.56 -15.49
C LEU A 382 12.66 -10.63 -16.71
N TYR A 383 11.79 -9.63 -16.79
CA TYR A 383 11.80 -8.61 -17.82
C TYR A 383 13.07 -7.73 -17.76
N SER A 384 13.47 -7.26 -16.58
CA SER A 384 14.52 -6.25 -16.41
C SER A 384 15.90 -6.80 -16.03
N ALA A 385 15.97 -7.86 -15.22
CA ALA A 385 17.19 -8.29 -14.56
C ALA A 385 18.05 -9.26 -15.41
N PRO A 386 19.37 -9.08 -15.47
CA PRO A 386 20.30 -10.08 -16.02
C PRO A 386 20.31 -11.39 -15.21
N PRO A 387 20.70 -12.54 -15.82
CA PRO A 387 21.14 -12.69 -17.20
C PRO A 387 20.00 -12.74 -18.23
N LEU A 388 18.75 -12.96 -17.80
CA LEU A 388 17.61 -13.14 -18.70
C LEU A 388 17.25 -11.85 -19.46
N ARG A 389 16.98 -10.76 -18.73
CA ARG A 389 16.68 -9.41 -19.26
C ARG A 389 15.82 -9.48 -20.54
N LEU A 390 14.65 -10.11 -20.40
CA LEU A 390 13.81 -10.50 -21.53
C LEU A 390 13.28 -9.31 -22.34
N LYS A 391 13.31 -8.10 -21.77
CA LYS A 391 12.98 -6.84 -22.49
C LYS A 391 13.76 -6.63 -23.78
N ARG A 392 14.91 -7.30 -23.97
CA ARG A 392 15.73 -7.21 -25.19
C ARG A 392 15.03 -7.78 -26.44
N PHE A 393 14.06 -8.68 -26.25
CA PHE A 393 13.33 -9.31 -27.34
C PHE A 393 11.94 -8.67 -27.46
N PRO A 394 11.62 -7.95 -28.54
CA PRO A 394 10.43 -7.08 -28.62
C PRO A 394 9.11 -7.82 -28.39
N VAL A 395 8.92 -8.97 -29.03
CA VAL A 395 7.67 -9.75 -28.90
C VAL A 395 7.52 -10.31 -27.48
N ILE A 396 8.61 -10.81 -26.89
CA ILE A 396 8.59 -11.32 -25.51
C ILE A 396 8.33 -10.16 -24.55
N ALA A 397 8.97 -9.01 -24.77
CA ALA A 397 8.80 -7.83 -23.95
C ALA A 397 7.35 -7.36 -23.89
N THR A 398 6.66 -7.31 -25.03
CA THR A 398 5.26 -6.89 -25.08
C THR A 398 4.31 -7.91 -24.47
N VAL A 399 4.54 -9.20 -24.75
CA VAL A 399 3.76 -10.31 -24.17
C VAL A 399 3.87 -10.34 -22.64
N LEU A 400 5.09 -10.22 -22.10
CA LEU A 400 5.31 -10.20 -20.65
C LEU A 400 4.67 -8.98 -19.99
N ALA A 401 4.82 -7.79 -20.60
CA ALA A 401 4.22 -6.57 -20.07
C ALA A 401 2.68 -6.62 -20.12
N ALA A 402 2.10 -7.18 -21.19
CA ALA A 402 0.66 -7.40 -21.28
C ALA A 402 0.18 -8.43 -20.24
N PHE A 403 0.93 -9.52 -20.07
CA PHE A 403 0.61 -10.55 -19.09
C PHE A 403 0.62 -9.98 -17.67
N ALA A 404 1.64 -9.19 -17.33
CA ALA A 404 1.71 -8.48 -16.06
C ALA A 404 0.49 -7.55 -15.85
N GLY A 405 0.09 -6.79 -16.86
CA GLY A 405 -1.14 -5.98 -16.79
C GLY A 405 -2.41 -6.81 -16.58
N ILE A 406 -2.52 -7.96 -17.25
CA ILE A 406 -3.65 -8.87 -17.06
C ILE A 406 -3.69 -9.46 -15.65
N LEU A 407 -2.55 -9.74 -15.01
CA LEU A 407 -2.55 -10.20 -13.60
C LEU A 407 -3.18 -9.16 -12.66
N VAL A 408 -2.98 -7.86 -12.91
CA VAL A 408 -3.63 -6.78 -12.13
C VAL A 408 -5.15 -6.77 -12.33
N LEU A 409 -5.61 -6.93 -13.57
CA LEU A 409 -7.04 -7.04 -13.88
C LEU A 409 -7.65 -8.27 -13.19
N ILE A 410 -7.01 -9.43 -13.31
CA ILE A 410 -7.46 -10.67 -12.68
C ILE A 410 -7.49 -10.53 -11.15
N ALA A 411 -6.52 -9.82 -10.55
CA ALA A 411 -6.51 -9.56 -9.11
C ALA A 411 -7.74 -8.75 -8.66
N GLY A 412 -8.14 -7.73 -9.45
CA GLY A 412 -9.38 -6.99 -9.22
C GLY A 412 -10.63 -7.87 -9.33
N PHE A 413 -10.69 -8.72 -10.35
CA PHE A 413 -11.81 -9.64 -10.57
C PHE A 413 -11.97 -10.65 -9.44
N LEU A 414 -10.91 -11.39 -9.10
CA LEU A 414 -10.94 -12.42 -8.06
C LEU A 414 -11.25 -11.86 -6.68
N THR A 415 -10.79 -10.65 -6.37
CA THR A 415 -11.07 -10.06 -5.06
C THR A 415 -12.56 -9.80 -4.85
N VAL A 416 -13.31 -9.50 -5.93
CA VAL A 416 -14.74 -9.15 -5.87
C VAL A 416 -15.65 -10.36 -6.17
N SER A 417 -15.20 -11.30 -6.99
CA SER A 417 -15.95 -12.50 -7.38
C SER A 417 -16.29 -13.38 -6.17
N PRO A 418 -17.58 -13.65 -5.87
CA PRO A 418 -17.99 -14.40 -4.67
C PRO A 418 -17.35 -15.78 -4.54
N ASP A 419 -17.09 -16.43 -5.68
CA ASP A 419 -16.54 -17.79 -5.73
C ASP A 419 -15.00 -17.82 -5.79
N ASP A 420 -14.32 -16.66 -5.72
CA ASP A 420 -12.86 -16.48 -5.81
C ASP A 420 -12.21 -17.31 -6.94
N ASN A 421 -12.86 -17.37 -8.10
CA ASN A 421 -12.37 -18.08 -9.28
C ASN A 421 -12.72 -17.35 -10.60
N LEU A 422 -12.16 -17.84 -11.71
CA LEU A 422 -12.25 -17.23 -13.05
C LEU A 422 -13.36 -17.78 -13.93
N SER A 423 -14.22 -18.68 -13.43
CA SER A 423 -15.23 -19.37 -14.24
C SER A 423 -16.18 -18.41 -14.97
N ASN A 424 -16.51 -17.30 -14.33
CA ASN A 424 -17.43 -16.29 -14.84
C ASN A 424 -16.72 -15.15 -15.62
N LEU A 425 -15.39 -15.17 -15.72
CA LEU A 425 -14.66 -14.16 -16.49
C LEU A 425 -14.73 -14.48 -17.99
N PRO A 426 -15.28 -13.59 -18.85
CA PRO A 426 -15.41 -13.89 -20.27
C PRO A 426 -14.04 -14.00 -20.96
N LEU A 427 -13.60 -15.22 -21.24
CA LEU A 427 -12.31 -15.49 -21.87
C LEU A 427 -12.09 -14.70 -23.19
N PRO A 428 -13.07 -14.58 -24.11
CA PRO A 428 -12.87 -13.78 -25.32
C PRO A 428 -12.52 -12.32 -25.04
N LEU A 429 -13.14 -11.72 -24.02
CA LEU A 429 -12.84 -10.35 -23.59
C LEU A 429 -11.45 -10.27 -22.95
N LEU A 430 -11.09 -11.24 -22.11
CA LEU A 430 -9.76 -11.29 -21.49
C LEU A 430 -8.65 -11.41 -22.56
N PHE A 431 -8.81 -12.30 -23.54
CA PHE A 431 -7.89 -12.44 -24.65
C PHE A 431 -7.80 -11.16 -25.50
N TYR A 432 -8.94 -10.53 -25.78
CA TYR A 432 -8.96 -9.25 -26.49
C TYR A 432 -8.18 -8.17 -25.74
N LEU A 433 -8.39 -8.01 -24.44
CA LEU A 433 -7.66 -7.04 -23.61
C LEU A 433 -6.16 -7.36 -23.56
N PHE A 434 -5.80 -8.64 -23.39
CA PHE A 434 -4.40 -9.08 -23.44
C PHE A 434 -3.74 -8.71 -24.77
N THR A 435 -4.39 -9.02 -25.90
CA THR A 435 -3.90 -8.67 -27.23
C THR A 435 -3.79 -7.17 -27.41
N ALA A 436 -4.80 -6.40 -26.97
CA ALA A 436 -4.78 -4.95 -27.04
C ALA A 436 -3.57 -4.37 -26.29
N TYR A 437 -3.30 -4.86 -25.07
CA TYR A 437 -2.15 -4.42 -24.30
C TYR A 437 -0.82 -4.80 -24.96
N ALA A 438 -0.68 -6.03 -25.44
CA ALA A 438 0.55 -6.48 -26.10
C ALA A 438 0.88 -5.63 -27.35
N LEU A 439 -0.12 -5.19 -28.10
CA LEU A 439 0.08 -4.41 -29.31
C LEU A 439 0.26 -2.90 -29.05
N CYS A 440 -0.37 -2.34 -28.02
CA CYS A 440 -0.33 -0.91 -27.73
C CYS A 440 0.77 -0.49 -26.74
N LEU A 441 1.24 -1.38 -25.85
CA LEU A 441 2.29 -1.05 -24.88
C LEU A 441 3.59 -0.47 -25.50
N PRO A 442 4.03 -0.89 -26.71
CA PRO A 442 5.17 -0.28 -27.40
C PRO A 442 5.10 1.23 -27.65
N ILE A 443 3.93 1.88 -27.50
CA ILE A 443 3.80 3.35 -27.57
C ILE A 443 4.74 4.04 -26.59
N LYS A 444 4.99 3.44 -25.42
CA LYS A 444 5.90 4.01 -24.41
C LYS A 444 7.37 4.01 -24.85
N ASP A 445 7.74 3.13 -25.78
CA ASP A 445 9.15 2.89 -26.15
C ASP A 445 9.68 3.96 -27.14
N PHE A 446 8.81 4.79 -27.73
CA PHE A 446 9.23 5.85 -28.64
C PHE A 446 10.19 6.86 -28.02
N LYS A 447 10.05 7.15 -26.72
CA LYS A 447 10.93 8.09 -26.03
C LYS A 447 12.35 7.54 -25.81
N ASP A 448 12.51 6.21 -25.88
CA ASP A 448 13.73 5.51 -25.46
C ASP A 448 14.55 4.97 -26.65
N ILE A 449 14.18 5.27 -27.90
CA ILE A 449 14.81 4.73 -29.13
C ILE A 449 16.34 4.81 -29.09
N VAL A 450 16.90 5.97 -28.73
CA VAL A 450 18.36 6.20 -28.74
C VAL A 450 19.06 5.37 -27.65
N GLY A 451 18.50 5.36 -26.44
CA GLY A 451 19.04 4.62 -25.30
C GLY A 451 18.94 3.11 -25.48
N ASP A 452 17.77 2.62 -25.91
CA ASP A 452 17.50 1.21 -26.18
C ASP A 452 18.43 0.64 -27.25
N LYS A 453 18.63 1.39 -28.35
CA LYS A 453 19.55 0.99 -29.42
C LYS A 453 20.99 0.83 -28.91
N LYS A 454 21.44 1.71 -28.02
CA LYS A 454 22.80 1.68 -27.43
C LYS A 454 23.00 0.45 -26.53
N ASP A 455 21.96 0.05 -25.79
CA ASP A 455 22.02 -1.08 -24.84
C ASP A 455 21.50 -2.41 -25.43
N LYS A 456 21.34 -2.48 -26.76
CA LYS A 456 20.89 -3.66 -27.52
C LYS A 456 19.51 -4.17 -27.06
N VAL A 457 18.60 -3.24 -26.78
CA VAL A 457 17.18 -3.51 -26.56
C VAL A 457 16.43 -3.20 -27.86
N TYR A 458 15.86 -4.23 -28.49
CA TYR A 458 15.34 -4.13 -29.86
C TYR A 458 13.82 -3.87 -29.88
N THR A 459 13.37 -2.76 -29.30
CA THR A 459 11.95 -2.38 -29.31
C THR A 459 11.43 -2.16 -30.74
N ILE A 460 10.10 -2.17 -30.93
CA ILE A 460 9.49 -1.95 -32.25
C ILE A 460 9.96 -0.63 -32.89
N PRO A 461 10.00 0.50 -32.15
CA PRO A 461 10.55 1.75 -32.68
C PRO A 461 12.04 1.69 -33.07
N VAL A 462 12.85 0.89 -32.38
CA VAL A 462 14.27 0.67 -32.71
C VAL A 462 14.42 -0.14 -34.00
N LEU A 463 13.61 -1.19 -34.19
CA LEU A 463 13.68 -2.09 -35.35
C LEU A 463 13.13 -1.48 -36.63
N LEU A 464 11.96 -0.83 -36.57
CA LEU A 464 11.29 -0.29 -37.75
C LEU A 464 11.70 1.17 -38.05
N GLY A 465 12.28 1.86 -37.08
CA GLY A 465 12.43 3.32 -37.09
C GLY A 465 11.11 4.02 -36.75
N ALA A 466 11.22 5.27 -36.29
CA ALA A 466 10.09 6.00 -35.71
C ALA A 466 8.84 6.08 -36.63
N LYS A 467 8.99 6.55 -37.87
CA LYS A 467 7.85 6.73 -38.80
C LYS A 467 7.10 5.43 -39.11
N LYS A 468 7.84 4.35 -39.40
CA LYS A 468 7.21 3.05 -39.71
C LYS A 468 6.59 2.43 -38.46
N ALA A 469 7.24 2.57 -37.30
CA ALA A 469 6.67 2.13 -36.03
C ALA A 469 5.39 2.89 -35.67
N GLN A 470 5.32 4.20 -35.91
CA GLN A 470 4.10 5.00 -35.68
C GLN A 470 2.96 4.49 -36.55
N LEU A 471 3.22 4.29 -37.85
CA LEU A 471 2.21 3.74 -38.77
C LEU A 471 1.75 2.35 -38.31
N PHE A 472 2.69 1.48 -37.95
CA PHE A 472 2.39 0.11 -37.52
C PHE A 472 1.57 0.07 -36.23
N ILE A 473 2.07 0.67 -35.14
CA ILE A 473 1.41 0.68 -33.83
C ILE A 473 0.10 1.46 -33.89
N GLY A 474 0.07 2.57 -34.62
CA GLY A 474 -1.16 3.34 -34.85
C GLY A 474 -2.22 2.51 -35.57
N SER A 475 -1.86 1.82 -36.64
CA SER A 475 -2.80 0.98 -37.41
C SER A 475 -3.34 -0.17 -36.57
N LEU A 476 -2.48 -0.84 -35.80
CA LEU A 476 -2.92 -1.88 -34.87
C LEU A 476 -3.86 -1.34 -33.80
N THR A 477 -3.55 -0.15 -33.25
CA THR A 477 -4.42 0.53 -32.29
C THR A 477 -5.79 0.82 -32.92
N PHE A 478 -5.85 1.41 -34.12
CA PHE A 478 -7.10 1.64 -34.83
C PHE A 478 -7.92 0.35 -35.01
N LEU A 479 -7.28 -0.73 -35.48
CA LEU A 479 -7.93 -2.01 -35.69
C LEU A 479 -8.51 -2.57 -34.38
N LEU A 480 -7.78 -2.47 -33.26
CA LEU A 480 -8.29 -2.90 -31.96
C LEU A 480 -9.59 -2.19 -31.59
N TYR A 481 -9.65 -0.87 -31.74
CA TYR A 481 -10.90 -0.13 -31.52
C TYR A 481 -11.98 -0.60 -32.49
N ALA A 482 -11.70 -0.67 -33.79
CA ALA A 482 -12.66 -1.09 -34.81
C ALA A 482 -13.20 -2.52 -34.60
N PHE A 483 -12.42 -3.42 -34.00
CA PHE A 483 -12.84 -4.79 -33.66
C PHE A 483 -13.64 -4.89 -32.36
N SER A 484 -13.55 -3.91 -31.45
CA SER A 484 -14.25 -3.97 -30.16
C SER A 484 -15.78 -4.16 -30.25
N PRO A 485 -16.53 -3.58 -31.21
CA PRO A 485 -17.98 -3.84 -31.34
C PRO A 485 -18.29 -5.31 -31.65
N ILE A 486 -17.40 -6.02 -32.34
CA ILE A 486 -17.56 -7.43 -32.66
C ILE A 486 -17.33 -8.27 -31.40
N ILE A 487 -16.27 -7.97 -30.64
CA ILE A 487 -15.95 -8.69 -29.40
C ILE A 487 -17.03 -8.50 -28.34
N LEU A 488 -17.56 -7.28 -28.22
CA LEU A 488 -18.63 -6.94 -27.27
C LEU A 488 -20.03 -7.29 -27.80
N ASN A 489 -20.14 -7.81 -29.03
CA ASN A 489 -21.42 -8.10 -29.71
C ASN A 489 -22.40 -6.90 -29.71
N ALA A 490 -21.88 -5.69 -29.92
CA ALA A 490 -22.59 -4.44 -29.72
C ALA A 490 -22.47 -3.51 -30.94
N ARG A 491 -23.43 -3.60 -31.87
CA ARG A 491 -23.43 -2.81 -33.12
C ARG A 491 -23.44 -1.30 -32.90
N VAL A 492 -24.06 -0.83 -31.80
CA VAL A 492 -24.13 0.59 -31.44
C VAL A 492 -22.75 1.22 -31.25
N LEU A 493 -21.75 0.41 -30.92
CA LEU A 493 -20.37 0.87 -30.72
C LEU A 493 -19.61 1.10 -32.02
N PHE A 494 -20.14 0.74 -33.19
CA PHE A 494 -19.40 0.83 -34.45
C PHE A 494 -18.89 2.24 -34.77
N VAL A 495 -19.76 3.26 -34.68
CA VAL A 495 -19.38 4.65 -34.95
C VAL A 495 -18.44 5.20 -33.87
N PRO A 496 -18.72 5.05 -32.56
CA PRO A 496 -17.77 5.40 -31.51
C PRO A 496 -16.39 4.74 -31.67
N ALA A 497 -16.35 3.43 -31.95
CA ALA A 497 -15.12 2.68 -32.14
C ALA A 497 -14.26 3.26 -33.27
N LEU A 498 -14.86 3.56 -34.42
CA LEU A 498 -14.15 4.19 -35.53
C LEU A 498 -13.65 5.58 -35.15
N PHE A 499 -14.46 6.41 -34.49
CA PHE A 499 -14.07 7.75 -34.08
C PHE A 499 -12.87 7.73 -33.13
N PHE A 500 -12.96 6.99 -32.01
CA PHE A 500 -11.89 6.92 -31.01
C PHE A 500 -10.66 6.19 -31.56
N GLY A 501 -10.84 5.16 -32.38
CA GLY A 501 -9.76 4.47 -33.08
C GLY A 501 -9.00 5.42 -34.02
N SER A 502 -9.71 6.22 -34.82
CA SER A 502 -9.10 7.20 -35.73
C SER A 502 -8.38 8.30 -34.94
N LEU A 503 -8.96 8.75 -33.83
CA LEU A 503 -8.35 9.75 -32.95
C LEU A 503 -7.04 9.21 -32.32
N ALA A 504 -7.05 7.96 -31.83
CA ALA A 504 -5.87 7.31 -31.30
C ALA A 504 -4.78 7.13 -32.37
N PHE A 505 -5.15 6.66 -33.57
CA PHE A 505 -4.26 6.55 -34.71
C PHE A 505 -3.59 7.88 -35.03
N TRP A 506 -4.40 8.94 -35.17
CA TRP A 506 -3.94 10.29 -35.49
C TRP A 506 -2.96 10.81 -34.43
N ALA A 507 -3.28 10.64 -33.15
CA ALA A 507 -2.40 11.06 -32.05
C ALA A 507 -1.04 10.36 -32.12
N ILE A 508 -1.01 9.06 -32.40
CA ILE A 508 0.24 8.29 -32.55
C ILE A 508 1.05 8.76 -33.77
N GLN A 509 0.40 9.05 -34.91
CA GLN A 509 1.08 9.56 -36.11
C GLN A 509 1.70 10.95 -35.89
N LYS A 510 1.12 11.77 -35.01
CA LYS A 510 1.64 13.10 -34.69
C LYS A 510 2.85 13.08 -33.75
N GLY A 511 3.22 11.91 -33.22
CA GLY A 511 4.39 11.75 -32.34
C GLY A 511 5.68 12.32 -32.93
N THR A 512 6.47 13.01 -32.09
CA THR A 512 7.76 13.61 -32.47
C THR A 512 8.77 13.53 -31.32
N ASP A 513 10.05 13.59 -31.68
CA ASP A 513 11.20 13.73 -30.77
C ASP A 513 11.34 15.14 -30.16
N ALA A 514 10.64 16.15 -30.70
CA ALA A 514 10.64 17.50 -30.13
C ALA A 514 9.94 17.53 -28.75
N GLU A 515 10.70 17.74 -27.67
CA GLU A 515 10.20 17.66 -26.28
C GLU A 515 9.14 18.73 -25.93
N ASP A 516 9.26 19.92 -26.52
CA ASP A 516 8.31 21.03 -26.34
C ASP A 516 6.97 20.78 -27.03
N SER A 517 6.91 19.85 -27.98
CA SER A 517 5.68 19.50 -28.68
C SER A 517 4.64 18.91 -27.72
N PHE A 518 3.36 19.18 -27.98
CA PHE A 518 2.26 18.47 -27.33
C PHE A 518 2.36 16.96 -27.59
N PHE A 519 2.77 16.56 -28.80
CA PHE A 519 2.92 15.17 -29.24
C PHE A 519 4.35 14.63 -29.04
N ALA A 520 5.12 15.18 -28.11
CA ALA A 520 6.42 14.62 -27.77
C ALA A 520 6.29 13.12 -27.42
N TYR A 521 7.24 12.28 -27.85
CA TYR A 521 7.20 10.83 -27.62
C TYR A 521 6.99 10.46 -26.15
N ARG A 522 7.57 11.22 -25.23
CA ARG A 522 7.42 11.04 -23.78
C ARG A 522 5.97 11.24 -23.30
N LYS A 523 5.18 12.06 -24.00
CA LYS A 523 3.78 12.42 -23.68
C LYS A 523 2.76 11.50 -24.37
N LEU A 524 3.16 10.73 -25.40
CA LEU A 524 2.24 9.90 -26.18
C LEU A 524 1.36 8.95 -25.34
N PRO A 525 1.89 8.17 -24.37
CA PRO A 525 1.02 7.36 -23.50
C PRO A 525 -0.02 8.18 -22.74
N GLY A 526 0.34 9.40 -22.31
CA GLY A 526 -0.56 10.32 -21.62
C GLY A 526 -1.63 10.93 -22.51
N ILE A 527 -1.46 10.89 -23.83
CA ILE A 527 -2.46 11.33 -24.82
C ILE A 527 -3.40 10.17 -25.19
N THR A 528 -2.87 8.95 -25.32
CA THR A 528 -3.67 7.79 -25.74
C THR A 528 -4.54 7.21 -24.62
N ILE A 529 -4.11 7.29 -23.35
CA ILE A 529 -4.93 6.82 -22.22
C ILE A 529 -6.26 7.59 -22.08
N PRO A 530 -6.31 8.94 -22.12
CA PRO A 530 -7.56 9.67 -22.09
C PRO A 530 -8.53 9.30 -23.22
N ILE A 531 -8.02 9.03 -24.43
CA ILE A 531 -8.82 8.56 -25.57
C ILE A 531 -9.44 7.19 -25.23
N LEU A 532 -8.66 6.28 -24.66
CA LEU A 532 -9.13 4.97 -24.21
C LEU A 532 -10.19 5.08 -23.10
N ILE A 533 -9.96 5.93 -22.09
CA ILE A 533 -10.90 6.15 -20.99
C ILE A 533 -12.22 6.71 -21.52
N ALA A 534 -12.16 7.72 -22.39
CA ALA A 534 -13.35 8.31 -22.99
C ALA A 534 -14.13 7.27 -23.82
N TYR A 535 -13.45 6.42 -24.58
CA TYR A 535 -14.10 5.33 -25.28
C TYR A 535 -14.74 4.31 -24.32
N GLY A 536 -14.04 3.93 -23.25
CA GLY A 536 -14.58 3.07 -22.20
C GLY A 536 -15.84 3.63 -21.55
N LEU A 537 -15.89 4.94 -21.28
CA LEU A 537 -17.09 5.61 -20.77
C LEU A 537 -18.25 5.55 -21.76
N VAL A 538 -17.98 5.70 -23.06
CA VAL A 538 -19.01 5.54 -24.11
C VAL A 538 -19.51 4.10 -24.18
N ILE A 539 -18.63 3.09 -24.02
CA ILE A 539 -19.05 1.70 -23.90
C ILE A 539 -19.99 1.52 -22.72
N VAL A 540 -19.63 2.07 -21.56
CA VAL A 540 -20.47 2.00 -20.36
C VAL A 540 -21.84 2.63 -20.63
N LEU A 541 -21.87 3.89 -21.08
CA LEU A 541 -23.12 4.64 -21.33
C LEU A 541 -24.06 4.03 -22.37
N LEU A 542 -23.53 3.26 -23.33
CA LEU A 542 -24.33 2.68 -24.41
C LEU A 542 -24.78 1.24 -24.14
N LEU A 543 -24.10 0.52 -23.23
CA LEU A 543 -24.37 -0.89 -22.96
C LEU A 543 -24.93 -1.16 -21.56
N PHE A 544 -24.75 -0.25 -20.60
CA PHE A 544 -25.16 -0.35 -19.20
C PHE A 544 -25.85 0.94 -18.76
#